data_AF-A0A960HTU2-F1
#
_entry.id   AF-A0A960HTU2-F1
#
_cell.length_a   1.000
_cell.length_b   1.000
_cell.length_c   1.000
_cell.angle_alpha   90.00
_cell.angle_beta   90.00
_cell.angle_gamma   90.00
#
_symmetry.space_group_name_H-M   'P 1'
#
loop_
_entity.id
_entity.type
_entity.pdbx_description
1 polymer ?
#
loop_
_entity_poly.entity_id
_entity_poly.type
_entity_poly.pdbx_seq_one_letter_code
_entity_poly.pdbx_strand_id
1 'polypeptide(L)'
;VVMDAASVVIDLGRKRRFSGAARAALLLQNQTCVFAGCTTKSMYGQGDHTMEHSKGGATNPANGDILCPHHNRFKNRGFRVARGPDGHWHTYRPDGTELGQPDHPPD
;
A
#
# COMPACT_ATOMS: atom_id res chain seq x y z
N VAL A 1 8.26 18.37 3.82
CA VAL A 1 8.35 17.47 4.99
C VAL A 1 7.07 17.66 5.78
N VAL A 2 6.16 16.70 5.72
CA VAL A 2 4.98 16.70 6.62
C VAL A 2 5.41 15.99 7.91
N MET A 3 5.38 16.73 9.01
CA MET A 3 5.59 16.21 10.36
C MET A 3 4.21 15.98 10.98
N ASP A 4 4.03 14.88 11.72
CA ASP A 4 2.89 14.79 12.63
C ASP A 4 3.13 15.67 13.88
N ALA A 5 2.13 15.77 14.76
CA ALA A 5 2.16 16.60 15.97
C ALA A 5 3.31 16.27 16.95
N ALA A 6 4.04 15.16 16.75
CA ALA A 6 5.16 14.73 17.58
C ALA A 6 6.54 14.87 16.90
N SER A 7 6.64 15.60 15.77
CA SER A 7 7.87 15.73 14.97
C SER A 7 8.42 14.41 14.42
N VAL A 8 7.55 13.41 14.22
CA VAL A 8 7.98 12.12 13.68
C VAL A 8 7.98 12.18 12.15
N VAL A 9 9.12 11.83 11.55
CA VAL A 9 9.31 11.84 10.10
C VAL A 9 8.60 10.61 9.48
N ILE A 10 7.41 10.85 8.94
CA ILE A 10 6.64 9.85 8.17
C ILE A 10 6.89 9.96 6.66
N ASP A 11 7.35 11.11 6.18
CA ASP A 11 7.79 11.31 4.80
C ASP A 11 9.32 11.15 4.70
N LEU A 12 9.74 10.04 4.10
CA LEU A 12 11.15 9.70 3.93
C LEU A 12 11.73 10.20 2.60
N GLY A 13 10.96 10.98 1.83
CA GLY A 13 11.37 11.53 0.53
C GLY A 13 11.84 10.44 -0.43
N ARG A 14 13.12 10.50 -0.81
CA ARG A 14 13.74 9.60 -1.79
C ARG A 14 14.31 8.31 -1.21
N LYS A 15 14.20 8.02 0.09
CA LYS A 15 14.56 6.70 0.61
C LYS A 15 13.68 5.63 -0.03
N ARG A 16 14.24 4.53 -0.53
CA ARG A 16 13.45 3.51 -1.26
C ARG A 16 12.55 2.64 -0.38
N ARG A 17 12.85 2.47 0.92
CA ARG A 17 12.11 1.54 1.79
C ARG A 17 11.31 2.31 2.83
N PHE A 18 10.07 1.87 3.06
CA PHE A 18 9.29 2.27 4.23
C PHE A 18 9.94 1.71 5.49
N SER A 19 10.26 2.56 6.45
CA SER A 19 10.85 2.20 7.74
C SER A 19 10.35 3.11 8.85
N GLY A 20 10.62 2.73 10.11
CA GLY A 20 10.23 3.52 11.28
C GLY A 20 8.74 3.89 11.28
N ALA A 21 8.45 5.16 11.54
CA ALA A 21 7.09 5.67 11.59
C ALA A 21 6.34 5.61 10.26
N ALA A 22 7.03 5.77 9.12
CA ALA A 22 6.42 5.59 7.81
C ALA A 22 5.87 4.17 7.66
N ARG A 23 6.64 3.16 8.06
CA ARG A 23 6.19 1.76 8.05
C ARG A 23 5.10 1.49 9.10
N ALA A 24 5.21 2.08 10.29
CA ALA A 24 4.19 1.95 11.33
C ALA A 24 2.85 2.52 10.88
N ALA A 25 2.85 3.67 10.19
CA ALA A 25 1.66 4.25 9.59
C ALA A 25 1.02 3.31 8.56
N LEU A 26 1.79 2.64 7.71
CA LEU A 26 1.23 1.63 6.79
C LEU A 26 0.54 0.49 7.53
N LEU A 27 1.14 -0.02 8.62
CA LEU A 27 0.55 -1.09 9.43
C LEU A 27 -0.75 -0.67 10.13
N LEU A 28 -0.88 0.61 10.47
CA LEU A 28 -2.08 1.18 11.07
C LEU A 28 -3.19 1.43 10.05
N GLN A 29 -2.83 1.76 8.80
CA GLN A 29 -3.81 1.98 7.73
C GLN A 29 -4.51 0.67 7.35
N ASN A 30 -3.75 -0.42 7.21
CA ASN A 30 -4.31 -1.72 6.84
C ASN A 30 -3.70 -2.85 7.68
N GLN A 31 -4.57 -3.60 8.35
CA GLN A 31 -4.17 -4.73 9.20
C GLN A 31 -3.88 -6.00 8.39
N THR A 32 -4.31 -6.06 7.13
CA THR A 32 -4.07 -7.14 6.18
C THR A 32 -3.46 -6.62 4.88
N CYS A 33 -2.96 -7.53 4.06
CA CYS A 33 -2.51 -7.25 2.71
C CYS A 33 -3.63 -6.59 1.89
N VAL A 34 -3.35 -5.46 1.24
CA VAL A 34 -4.35 -4.67 0.48
C VAL A 34 -4.75 -5.28 -0.88
N PHE A 35 -4.11 -6.37 -1.27
CA PHE A 35 -4.55 -7.15 -2.44
C PHE A 35 -5.93 -7.76 -2.19
N ALA A 36 -6.85 -7.61 -3.16
CA ALA A 36 -8.25 -8.02 -3.05
C ALA A 36 -8.41 -9.45 -2.48
N GLY A 37 -9.21 -9.58 -1.42
CA GLY A 37 -9.52 -10.86 -0.76
C GLY A 37 -8.42 -11.47 0.10
N CYS A 38 -7.26 -10.81 0.26
CA CYS A 38 -6.17 -11.35 1.06
C CYS A 38 -6.34 -11.05 2.55
N THR A 39 -6.30 -12.09 3.38
CA THR A 39 -6.40 -11.98 4.85
C THR A 39 -5.05 -12.10 5.56
N THR A 40 -3.93 -12.17 4.82
CA THR A 40 -2.59 -12.22 5.42
C THR A 40 -2.31 -10.93 6.19
N LYS A 41 -1.94 -11.04 7.46
CA LYS A 41 -1.63 -9.87 8.31
C LYS A 41 -0.51 -9.03 7.72
N SER A 42 -0.70 -7.72 7.72
CA SER A 42 0.24 -6.73 7.15
C SER A 42 1.61 -6.74 7.87
N MET A 43 1.68 -7.20 9.13
CA MET A 43 2.96 -7.38 9.82
C MET A 43 3.94 -8.34 9.08
N TYR A 44 3.43 -9.29 8.30
CA TYR A 44 4.23 -10.23 7.50
C TYR A 44 4.53 -9.72 6.08
N GLY A 45 4.00 -8.56 5.71
CA GLY A 45 4.18 -7.95 4.40
C GLY A 45 5.30 -6.92 4.34
N GLN A 46 5.43 -6.33 3.16
CA GLN A 46 6.39 -5.29 2.82
C GLN A 46 5.65 -4.02 2.41
N GLY A 47 6.19 -2.87 2.80
CA GLY A 47 5.74 -1.58 2.27
C GLY A 47 6.04 -1.49 0.77
N ASP A 48 5.00 -1.31 -0.01
CA ASP A 48 5.03 -1.20 -1.46
C ASP A 48 4.45 0.15 -1.89
N HIS A 49 5.07 0.73 -2.92
CA HIS A 49 4.64 2.02 -3.45
C HIS A 49 3.51 1.85 -4.46
N THR A 50 2.48 2.68 -4.35
CA THR A 50 1.41 2.78 -5.36
C THR A 50 1.93 3.41 -6.65
N MET A 51 2.52 4.61 -6.57
CA MET A 51 3.38 5.14 -7.63
C MET A 51 4.81 4.67 -7.36
N GLU A 52 5.35 3.87 -8.26
CA GLU A 52 6.70 3.30 -8.11
C GLU A 52 7.76 4.37 -7.80
N HIS A 53 8.64 4.06 -6.86
CA HIS A 53 9.75 4.94 -6.48
C HIS A 53 10.67 5.30 -7.66
N SER A 54 10.90 4.33 -8.56
CA SER A 54 11.67 4.54 -9.81
C SER A 54 11.01 5.54 -10.77
N LYS A 55 9.69 5.71 -10.67
CA LYS A 55 8.90 6.69 -11.44
C LYS A 55 8.68 8.01 -10.69
N GLY A 56 9.41 8.23 -9.59
CA GLY A 56 9.34 9.46 -8.80
C GLY A 56 8.39 9.40 -7.60
N GLY A 57 7.80 8.24 -7.30
CA GLY A 57 6.95 8.08 -6.12
C GLY A 57 7.68 8.35 -4.82
N ALA A 58 7.10 9.19 -3.97
CA ALA A 58 7.63 9.50 -2.64
C ALA A 58 7.41 8.34 -1.66
N THR A 59 8.30 8.21 -0.68
CA THR A 59 8.15 7.23 0.40
C THR A 59 7.44 7.86 1.57
N ASN A 60 6.12 7.89 1.50
CA ASN A 60 5.24 8.36 2.55
C ASN A 60 3.95 7.50 2.60
N PRO A 61 3.19 7.52 3.71
CA PRO A 61 2.00 6.69 3.86
C PRO A 61 0.84 7.03 2.92
N ALA A 62 0.91 8.12 2.15
CA ALA A 62 -0.08 8.46 1.13
C ALA A 62 0.20 7.75 -0.21
N ASN A 63 1.46 7.34 -0.46
CA ASN A 63 1.90 6.68 -1.69
C ASN A 63 2.31 5.21 -1.49
N GLY A 64 1.81 4.54 -0.44
CA GLY A 64 2.10 3.13 -0.27
C GLY A 64 1.23 2.45 0.77
N ASP A 65 1.33 1.13 0.78
CA ASP A 65 0.69 0.25 1.75
C ASP A 65 1.44 -1.09 1.80
N ILE A 66 0.87 -2.10 2.46
CA ILE A 66 1.47 -3.38 2.69
C ILE A 66 0.91 -4.44 1.74
N LEU A 67 1.82 -5.09 1.01
CA LEU A 67 1.55 -6.34 0.30
C LEU A 67 2.28 -7.51 0.97
N CYS A 68 1.61 -8.66 1.06
CA CYS A 68 2.28 -9.90 1.49
C CYS A 68 3.31 -10.35 0.44
N PRO A 69 4.30 -11.19 0.79
CA PRO A 69 5.34 -11.62 -0.16
C PRO A 69 4.79 -12.32 -1.41
N HIS A 70 3.64 -12.98 -1.30
CA HIS A 70 2.97 -13.63 -2.44
C HIS A 70 2.42 -12.60 -3.42
N HIS A 71 1.58 -11.68 -2.96
CA HIS A 71 0.92 -10.68 -3.82
C HIS A 71 1.86 -9.55 -4.26
N ASN A 72 2.90 -9.22 -3.49
CA ASN A 72 3.89 -8.24 -3.93
C ASN A 72 4.57 -8.68 -5.26
N ARG A 73 4.76 -10.00 -5.44
CA ARG A 73 5.32 -10.56 -6.68
C ARG A 73 4.36 -10.48 -7.88
N PHE A 74 3.06 -10.28 -7.66
CA PHE A 74 2.08 -10.22 -8.76
C PHE A 74 2.21 -8.93 -9.56
N LYS A 75 2.82 -7.87 -9.01
CA LYS A 75 3.18 -6.66 -9.77
C LYS A 75 4.10 -6.97 -10.94
N ASN A 76 5.02 -7.91 -10.77
CA ASN A 76 5.90 -8.39 -11.85
C ASN A 76 5.13 -9.14 -12.96
N ARG A 77 3.87 -9.48 -12.71
CA ARG A 77 2.96 -10.13 -13.65
C ARG A 77 1.91 -9.18 -14.21
N GLY A 78 2.04 -7.87 -13.97
CA GLY A 78 1.14 -6.84 -14.49
C GLY A 78 -0.05 -6.51 -13.60
N PHE A 79 -0.18 -7.13 -12.41
CA PHE A 79 -1.22 -6.71 -11.46
C PHE A 79 -0.90 -5.33 -10.88
N ARG A 80 -1.93 -4.53 -10.67
CA ARG A 80 -1.80 -3.19 -10.07
C ARG A 80 -2.70 -3.07 -8.86
N VAL A 81 -2.19 -2.45 -7.80
CA VAL A 81 -2.97 -2.08 -6.62
C VAL A 81 -2.97 -0.57 -6.51
N ALA A 82 -4.12 0.05 -6.31
CA ALA A 82 -4.26 1.50 -6.22
C ALA A 82 -5.29 1.90 -5.17
N ARG A 83 -5.06 3.06 -4.56
CA ARG A 83 -5.99 3.65 -3.59
C ARG A 83 -6.91 4.64 -4.30
N GLY A 84 -8.21 4.47 -4.15
CA GLY A 84 -9.22 5.40 -4.60
C GLY A 84 -9.22 6.70 -3.78
N PRO A 85 -9.91 7.75 -4.25
CA PRO A 85 -10.04 9.01 -3.53
C PRO A 85 -10.84 8.88 -2.21
N ASP A 86 -11.68 7.86 -2.11
CA ASP A 86 -12.41 7.43 -0.91
C ASP A 86 -11.53 6.64 0.08
N GLY A 87 -10.28 6.35 -0.31
CA GLY A 87 -9.34 5.58 0.48
C GLY A 87 -9.46 4.07 0.30
N HIS A 88 -10.39 3.57 -0.52
CA HIS A 88 -10.56 2.14 -0.78
C HIS A 88 -9.43 1.60 -1.67
N TRP A 89 -9.05 0.35 -1.43
CA TRP A 89 -8.01 -0.33 -2.21
C TRP A 89 -8.63 -1.15 -3.34
N HIS A 90 -8.19 -0.86 -4.54
CA HIS A 90 -8.59 -1.53 -5.78
C HIS A 90 -7.43 -2.37 -6.30
N THR A 91 -7.73 -3.60 -6.72
CA THR A 91 -6.76 -4.48 -7.37
C THR A 91 -7.18 -4.73 -8.81
N TYR A 92 -6.28 -4.47 -9.75
CA TYR A 92 -6.51 -4.64 -11.19
C TYR A 92 -5.66 -5.78 -11.72
N ARG A 93 -6.27 -6.59 -12.57
CA ARG A 93 -5.61 -7.63 -13.37
C ARG A 93 -4.74 -6.98 -14.47
N PRO A 94 -3.83 -7.76 -15.09
CA PRO A 94 -3.00 -7.26 -16.18
C PRO A 94 -3.80 -6.76 -17.40
N ASP A 95 -5.01 -7.28 -17.62
CA ASP A 95 -5.93 -6.84 -18.67
C ASP A 95 -6.71 -5.55 -18.33
N GLY A 96 -6.47 -4.99 -17.14
CA GLY A 96 -7.12 -3.78 -16.64
C GLY A 96 -8.45 -4.02 -15.94
N THR A 97 -8.99 -5.25 -15.93
CA THR A 97 -10.23 -5.55 -15.19
C THR A 97 -9.97 -5.53 -13.68
N GLU A 98 -10.93 -5.02 -12.93
CA GLU A 98 -10.84 -5.02 -11.47
C GLU A 98 -11.14 -6.42 -10.91
N LEU A 99 -10.33 -6.85 -9.94
CA LEU A 99 -10.68 -7.94 -9.03
C LEU A 99 -11.70 -7.35 -8.06
N GLY A 100 -12.98 -7.68 -8.25
CA GLY A 100 -14.06 -7.19 -7.39
C GLY A 100 -13.67 -7.32 -5.92
N GLN A 101 -13.94 -6.27 -5.13
CA GLN A 101 -13.89 -6.42 -3.68
C GLN A 101 -14.81 -7.58 -3.28
N PRO A 102 -14.47 -8.39 -2.27
CA PRO A 102 -15.53 -9.05 -1.53
C PRO A 102 -16.44 -7.94 -1.03
N ASP A 103 -17.65 -7.94 -1.54
CA ASP A 103 -18.79 -7.13 -1.17
C ASP A 103 -18.99 -7.19 0.35
N HIS A 104 -18.25 -6.34 1.08
CA HIS A 104 -18.54 -6.03 2.47
C HIS A 104 -19.41 -4.76 2.46
N PRO A 105 -20.72 -4.88 2.74
CA PRO A 105 -21.55 -3.70 2.94
C PRO A 105 -21.05 -2.91 4.16
N PRO A 106 -21.23 -1.58 4.18
CA PRO A 106 -20.95 -0.80 5.38
C PRO A 106 -21.91 -1.24 6.50
N ASP A 107 -21.35 -1.50 7.69
CA ASP A 107 -22.10 -1.61 8.95
C ASP A 107 -22.76 -0.26 9.32
#